data_AF-A0A644Y3U5-F1
#
_entry.id   AF-A0A644Y3U5-F1
#
_cell.length_a   1.000
_cell.length_b   1.000
_cell.length_c   1.000
_cell.angle_alpha   90.00
_cell.angle_beta   90.00
_cell.angle_gamma   90.00
#
_symmetry.space_group_name_H-M   'P 1'
#
loop_
_entity.id
_entity.type
_entity.pdbx_description
1 polymer ?
#
loop_
_entity_poly.entity_id
_entity_poly.type
_entity_poly.pdbx_seq_one_letter_code
_entity_poly.pdbx_strand_id
1 'polypeptide(L)'
;MKEITIPLDPKLNLNQNSQKFFKRYNKLKNAEEELQKFIETALSEINYLENILYSIETCETTEDLDDIYTELIDEGFMKKKGKIKKSKEYKKEFATYVSSKGHEIIVGKNNIQNDMLTFKIAKKEDYWFHAKDMPGSHVIIRTNGDELEDDEYVEAAKVAAFYSKGKNSGFVEVDYTKKSNVKKPAGAKPGFVIYDTNYSMLVEPDISAINLKQ
;
A
#
# COMPACT_ATOMS: atom_id res chain seq x y z
N MET A 1 -1.43 10.40 49.08
CA MET A 1 -0.22 9.91 48.39
C MET A 1 0.04 8.50 48.86
N LYS A 2 0.31 7.54 47.95
CA LYS A 2 0.78 6.21 48.36
C LYS A 2 2.27 6.32 48.66
N GLU A 3 2.70 5.78 49.80
CA GLU A 3 4.12 5.64 50.10
C GLU A 3 4.75 4.65 49.12
N ILE A 4 5.90 5.00 48.56
CA ILE A 4 6.66 4.17 47.61
C ILE A 4 8.01 3.87 48.25
N THR A 5 8.31 2.59 48.43
CA THR A 5 9.60 2.13 48.95
C THR A 5 10.55 1.85 47.79
N ILE A 6 11.67 2.58 47.71
CA ILE A 6 12.69 2.40 46.68
C ILE A 6 13.81 1.50 47.22
N PRO A 7 14.08 0.33 46.60
CA PRO A 7 15.16 -0.54 47.05
C PRO A 7 16.52 0.09 46.73
N LEU A 8 17.40 0.19 47.73
CA LEU A 8 18.76 0.70 47.55
C LEU A 8 19.78 -0.44 47.60
N ASP A 9 20.82 -0.31 46.79
CA ASP A 9 21.99 -1.16 46.88
C ASP A 9 22.84 -0.71 48.07
N PRO A 10 23.02 -1.53 49.12
CA PRO A 10 23.75 -1.13 50.33
C PRO A 10 25.24 -0.91 50.07
N LYS A 11 25.77 -1.35 48.93
CA LYS A 11 27.17 -1.12 48.54
C LYS A 11 27.40 0.24 47.89
N LEU A 12 26.33 1.00 47.58
CA LEU A 12 26.39 2.28 46.89
C LEU A 12 25.88 3.40 47.81
N ASN A 13 26.46 4.59 47.68
CA ASN A 13 25.92 5.76 48.37
C ASN A 13 24.60 6.24 47.71
N LEU A 14 23.89 7.17 48.36
CA LEU A 14 22.59 7.67 47.88
C LEU A 14 22.65 8.26 46.47
N ASN A 15 23.68 9.06 46.19
CA ASN A 15 23.88 9.67 44.86
C ASN A 15 24.15 8.59 43.78
N GLN A 16 24.94 7.57 44.11
CA GLN A 16 25.24 6.45 43.21
C GLN A 16 24.01 5.57 42.95
N ASN A 17 23.19 5.30 43.98
CA ASN A 17 21.91 4.62 43.82
C ASN A 17 20.95 5.41 42.92
N SER A 18 20.83 6.72 43.17
CA SER A 18 20.04 7.63 42.33
C SER A 18 20.51 7.61 40.86
N GLN A 19 21.82 7.76 40.63
CA GLN A 19 22.41 7.67 39.29
C GLN A 19 22.17 6.30 38.62
N LYS A 20 22.21 5.19 39.38
CA LYS A 20 21.90 3.84 38.87
C LYS A 20 20.46 3.75 38.35
N PHE A 21 19.49 4.32 39.09
CA PHE A 21 18.10 4.39 38.64
C PHE A 21 17.94 5.29 37.40
N PHE A 22 18.56 6.48 37.37
CA PHE A 22 18.51 7.34 36.19
C PHE A 22 19.17 6.70 34.95
N LYS A 23 20.30 6.00 35.12
CA LYS A 23 20.94 5.23 34.04
C LYS A 23 20.03 4.11 33.53
N ARG A 24 19.37 3.37 34.43
CA ARG A 24 18.41 2.33 34.03
C ARG A 24 17.22 2.93 33.29
N TYR A 25 16.66 4.03 33.80
CA TYR A 25 15.58 4.75 33.15
C TYR A 25 15.96 5.17 31.74
N ASN A 26 17.08 5.89 31.57
CA ASN A 26 17.53 6.33 30.25
C ASN A 26 17.80 5.15 29.30
N LYS A 27 18.38 4.05 29.81
CA LYS A 27 18.58 2.83 29.00
C LYS A 27 17.25 2.24 28.52
N LEU A 28 16.26 2.14 29.41
CA LEU A 28 14.94 1.57 29.06
C LEU A 28 14.16 2.50 28.13
N LYS A 29 14.21 3.82 28.38
CA LYS A 29 13.61 4.82 27.51
C LYS A 29 14.17 4.74 26.08
N ASN A 30 15.50 4.73 25.95
CA ASN A 30 16.14 4.60 24.64
C ASN A 30 15.81 3.25 23.98
N ALA A 31 15.73 2.17 24.76
CA ALA A 31 15.34 0.86 24.24
C ALA A 31 13.89 0.82 23.75
N GLU A 32 12.97 1.48 24.46
CA GLU A 32 11.57 1.63 24.05
C GLU A 32 11.46 2.43 22.74
N GLU A 33 12.15 3.56 22.63
CA GLU A 33 12.17 4.40 21.42
C GLU A 33 12.72 3.62 20.20
N GLU A 34 13.77 2.81 20.37
CA GLU A 34 14.31 1.98 19.28
C GLU A 34 13.41 0.78 18.95
N LEU A 35 12.83 0.13 19.97
CA LEU A 35 11.94 -1.02 19.75
C LEU A 35 10.68 -0.60 19.00
N GLN A 36 10.14 0.59 19.27
CA GLN A 36 9.01 1.14 18.55
C GLN A 36 9.29 1.24 17.03
N LYS A 37 10.49 1.70 16.64
CA LYS A 37 10.90 1.75 15.22
C LYS A 37 10.99 0.36 14.59
N PHE A 38 11.44 -0.66 15.34
CA PHE A 38 11.47 -2.03 14.85
C PHE A 38 10.07 -2.61 14.66
N ILE A 39 9.13 -2.31 15.57
CA ILE A 39 7.73 -2.71 15.42
C ILE A 39 7.12 -2.09 14.16
N GLU A 40 7.31 -0.78 13.97
CA GLU A 40 6.80 -0.07 12.79
C GLU A 40 7.38 -0.64 11.48
N THR A 41 8.69 -0.89 11.45
CA THR A 41 9.36 -1.54 10.30
C THR A 41 8.79 -2.93 10.03
N ALA A 42 8.66 -3.77 11.06
CA ALA A 42 8.15 -5.13 10.92
C ALA A 42 6.69 -5.15 10.43
N LEU A 43 5.84 -4.26 10.94
CA LEU A 43 4.45 -4.13 10.48
C LEU A 43 4.37 -3.69 9.01
N SER A 44 5.22 -2.74 8.60
CA SER A 44 5.33 -2.33 7.19
C SER A 44 5.80 -3.47 6.28
N GLU A 45 6.76 -4.28 6.75
CA GLU A 45 7.21 -5.48 6.03
C GLU A 45 6.11 -6.53 5.88
N ILE A 46 5.33 -6.80 6.95
CA ILE A 46 4.20 -7.72 6.90
C ILE A 46 3.19 -7.24 5.86
N ASN A 47 2.78 -5.96 5.92
CA ASN A 47 1.81 -5.41 4.98
C ASN A 47 2.29 -5.49 3.52
N TYR A 48 3.57 -5.22 3.27
CA TYR A 48 4.17 -5.39 1.95
C TYR A 48 4.10 -6.85 1.46
N LEU A 49 4.46 -7.81 2.31
CA LEU A 49 4.43 -9.23 1.94
C LEU A 49 3.00 -9.75 1.74
N GLU A 50 2.02 -9.22 2.47
CA GLU A 50 0.61 -9.51 2.24
C GLU A 50 0.13 -8.99 0.88
N ASN A 51 0.60 -7.81 0.44
CA ASN A 51 0.33 -7.29 -0.91
C ASN A 51 0.95 -8.15 -2.01
N ILE A 52 2.18 -8.65 -1.79
CA ILE A 52 2.81 -9.60 -2.70
C ILE A 52 2.00 -10.89 -2.78
N LEU A 53 1.60 -11.45 -1.63
CA LEU A 53 0.82 -12.68 -1.59
C LEU A 53 -0.49 -12.51 -2.38
N TYR A 54 -1.20 -11.40 -2.16
CA TYR A 54 -2.40 -11.07 -2.90
C TYR A 54 -2.13 -10.98 -4.41
N SER A 55 -1.06 -10.28 -4.82
CA SER A 55 -0.68 -10.16 -6.24
C SER A 55 -0.40 -11.52 -6.88
N ILE A 56 0.20 -12.47 -6.13
CA ILE A 56 0.44 -13.84 -6.59
C ILE A 56 -0.88 -14.61 -6.74
N GLU A 57 -1.80 -14.47 -5.79
CA GLU A 57 -3.11 -15.15 -5.82
C GLU A 57 -3.99 -14.67 -6.98
N THR A 58 -3.90 -13.39 -7.36
CA THR A 58 -4.66 -12.80 -8.47
C THR A 58 -3.94 -12.84 -9.82
N CYS A 59 -2.74 -13.42 -9.86
CA CYS A 59 -1.93 -13.49 -11.05
C CYS A 59 -2.58 -14.40 -12.11
N GLU A 60 -2.76 -13.89 -13.34
CA GLU A 60 -3.39 -14.64 -14.44
C GLU A 60 -2.36 -15.21 -15.42
N THR A 61 -1.21 -14.55 -15.56
CA THR A 61 -0.21 -14.84 -16.60
C THR A 61 1.15 -15.20 -16.01
N THR A 62 1.99 -15.87 -16.79
CA THR A 62 3.38 -16.14 -16.39
C THR A 62 4.21 -14.86 -16.28
N GLU A 63 3.85 -13.85 -17.06
CA GLU A 63 4.50 -12.55 -17.13
C GLU A 63 4.25 -11.72 -15.87
N ASP A 64 3.02 -11.75 -15.34
CA ASP A 64 2.67 -11.13 -14.05
C ASP A 64 3.49 -11.76 -12.90
N LEU A 65 3.69 -13.08 -12.94
CA LEU A 65 4.56 -13.81 -11.99
C LEU A 65 6.03 -13.41 -12.13
N ASP A 66 6.54 -13.24 -13.35
CA ASP A 66 7.92 -12.79 -13.61
C ASP A 66 8.16 -11.36 -13.08
N ASP A 67 7.16 -10.49 -13.20
CA ASP A 67 7.18 -9.13 -12.62
C ASP A 67 7.30 -9.20 -11.09
N ILE A 68 6.45 -9.98 -10.42
CA ILE A 68 6.48 -10.15 -8.95
C ILE A 68 7.80 -10.78 -8.50
N TYR A 69 8.30 -11.78 -9.23
CA TYR A 69 9.60 -12.41 -8.91
C TYR A 69 10.76 -11.42 -9.06
N THR A 70 10.71 -10.55 -10.06
CA THR A 70 11.70 -9.48 -10.24
C THR A 70 11.62 -8.48 -9.09
N GLU A 71 10.41 -8.09 -8.66
CA GLU A 71 10.19 -7.23 -7.50
C GLU A 71 10.83 -7.80 -6.23
N LEU A 72 10.57 -9.08 -5.94
CA LEU A 72 11.12 -9.75 -4.77
C LEU A 72 12.65 -9.85 -4.79
N ILE A 73 13.27 -9.91 -5.98
CA ILE A 73 14.73 -9.86 -6.11
C ILE A 73 15.26 -8.45 -5.85
N ASP A 74 14.62 -7.43 -6.44
CA ASP A 74 15.04 -6.04 -6.32
C ASP A 74 14.92 -5.54 -4.88
N GLU A 75 13.87 -5.97 -4.15
CA GLU A 75 13.67 -5.70 -2.72
C GLU A 75 14.52 -6.61 -1.79
N GLY A 76 15.29 -7.55 -2.35
CA GLY A 76 16.24 -8.38 -1.60
C GLY A 76 15.63 -9.57 -0.86
N PHE A 77 14.34 -9.86 -1.04
CA PHE A 77 13.66 -11.04 -0.47
C PHE A 77 14.08 -12.34 -1.17
N MET A 78 14.49 -12.28 -2.44
CA MET A 78 14.92 -13.45 -3.21
C MET A 78 16.27 -13.22 -3.89
N LYS A 79 17.03 -14.32 -4.04
CA LYS A 79 18.26 -14.30 -4.83
C LYS A 79 17.95 -14.67 -6.28
N LYS A 80 18.52 -13.93 -7.22
CA LYS A 80 18.42 -14.22 -8.65
C LYS A 80 18.97 -15.61 -8.97
N LYS A 81 18.09 -16.54 -9.34
CA LYS A 81 18.48 -17.83 -9.93
C LYS A 81 18.47 -17.73 -11.45
N GLY A 82 19.64 -17.84 -12.08
CA GLY A 82 19.80 -17.89 -13.54
C GLY A 82 19.62 -16.55 -14.29
N LYS A 83 19.62 -16.61 -15.63
CA LYS A 83 19.33 -15.46 -16.48
C LYS A 83 17.81 -15.31 -16.60
N ILE A 84 17.21 -14.45 -15.79
CA ILE A 84 15.87 -13.90 -16.07
C ILE A 84 15.97 -13.25 -17.44
N LYS A 85 15.22 -13.77 -18.43
CA LYS A 85 15.05 -13.08 -19.71
C LYS A 85 14.33 -11.79 -19.36
N LYS A 86 15.04 -10.66 -19.40
CA LYS A 86 14.38 -9.35 -19.44
C LYS A 86 13.41 -9.41 -20.61
N SER A 87 12.13 -9.48 -20.32
CA SER A 87 11.11 -9.47 -21.35
C SER A 87 11.31 -8.14 -22.10
N LYS A 88 11.53 -8.25 -23.41
CA LYS A 88 11.71 -7.10 -24.30
C LYS A 88 10.51 -6.19 -24.12
N GLU A 89 10.69 -4.94 -23.69
CA GLU A 89 9.74 -3.83 -23.83
C GLU A 89 8.27 -4.27 -23.97
N TYR A 90 7.79 -5.06 -23.00
CA TYR A 90 6.39 -5.45 -23.00
C TYR A 90 5.64 -4.18 -22.64
N LYS A 91 4.75 -3.73 -23.52
CA LYS A 91 3.69 -2.81 -23.11
C LYS A 91 2.95 -3.54 -22.00
N LYS A 92 3.20 -3.18 -20.75
CA LYS A 92 2.47 -3.74 -19.61
C LYS A 92 1.00 -3.44 -19.85
N GLU A 93 0.24 -4.47 -20.19
CA GLU A 93 -1.19 -4.35 -20.45
C GLU A 93 -1.88 -4.17 -19.10
N PHE A 94 -2.43 -2.98 -18.89
CA PHE A 94 -3.27 -2.71 -17.73
C PHE A 94 -4.67 -3.21 -18.03
N ALA A 95 -5.33 -3.80 -17.03
CA ALA A 95 -6.76 -4.04 -17.16
C ALA A 95 -7.45 -2.67 -17.24
N THR A 96 -8.21 -2.45 -18.32
CA THR A 96 -8.84 -1.17 -18.61
C THR A 96 -10.33 -1.38 -18.80
N TYR A 97 -11.11 -0.56 -18.11
CA TYR A 97 -12.57 -0.51 -18.17
C TYR A 97 -13.00 0.85 -18.70
N VAL A 98 -14.24 0.94 -19.13
CA VAL A 98 -14.88 2.18 -19.58
C VAL A 98 -16.07 2.47 -18.68
N SER A 99 -16.09 3.67 -18.10
CA SER A 99 -17.22 4.15 -17.30
C SER A 99 -18.47 4.32 -18.15
N SER A 100 -19.62 4.50 -17.50
CA SER A 100 -20.90 4.80 -18.18
C SER A 100 -20.85 6.06 -19.06
N LYS A 101 -19.91 7.00 -18.80
CA LYS A 101 -19.71 8.23 -19.60
C LYS A 101 -18.51 8.18 -20.54
N GLY A 102 -17.80 7.06 -20.61
CA GLY A 102 -16.71 6.86 -21.57
C GLY A 102 -15.31 7.15 -21.02
N HIS A 103 -15.17 7.45 -19.73
CA HIS A 103 -13.86 7.65 -19.09
C HIS A 103 -13.16 6.31 -18.86
N GLU A 104 -11.84 6.30 -19.06
CA GLU A 104 -11.03 5.10 -18.87
C GLU A 104 -10.74 4.87 -17.39
N ILE A 105 -11.06 3.68 -16.89
CA ILE A 105 -10.70 3.21 -15.56
C ILE A 105 -9.58 2.16 -15.73
N ILE A 106 -8.41 2.42 -15.17
CA ILE A 106 -7.21 1.62 -15.38
C ILE A 106 -6.79 0.99 -14.04
N VAL A 107 -6.43 -0.29 -14.06
CA VAL A 107 -6.10 -1.08 -12.87
C VAL A 107 -4.68 -1.63 -12.97
N GLY A 108 -3.88 -1.46 -11.91
CA GLY A 108 -2.59 -2.11 -11.78
C GLY A 108 -2.72 -3.52 -11.19
N LYS A 109 -2.12 -4.53 -11.83
CA LYS A 109 -2.23 -5.94 -11.37
C LYS A 109 -1.25 -6.34 -10.26
N ASN A 110 -0.17 -5.58 -10.09
CA ASN A 110 0.88 -5.83 -9.09
C ASN A 110 1.50 -4.50 -8.65
N ASN A 111 2.37 -4.50 -7.64
CA ASN A 111 2.95 -3.27 -7.09
C ASN A 111 3.78 -2.48 -8.11
N ILE A 112 4.52 -3.14 -9.01
CA ILE A 112 5.27 -2.47 -10.08
C ILE A 112 4.32 -1.73 -11.03
N GLN A 113 3.20 -2.37 -11.41
CA GLN A 113 2.17 -1.75 -12.24
C GLN A 113 1.44 -0.64 -11.49
N ASN A 114 1.14 -0.82 -10.20
CA ASN A 114 0.52 0.20 -9.34
C ASN A 114 1.37 1.47 -9.32
N ASP A 115 2.68 1.33 -9.11
CA ASP A 115 3.63 2.45 -9.15
C ASP A 115 3.69 3.13 -10.52
N MET A 116 3.77 2.33 -11.60
CA MET A 116 3.82 2.85 -12.96
C MET A 116 2.52 3.59 -13.31
N LEU A 117 1.38 3.01 -12.97
CA LEU A 117 0.06 3.59 -13.17
C LEU A 117 -0.06 4.92 -12.42
N THR A 118 0.24 4.90 -11.12
CA THR A 118 0.04 6.04 -10.23
C THR A 118 1.03 7.16 -10.51
N PHE A 119 2.32 6.86 -10.70
CA PHE A 119 3.35 7.90 -10.73
C PHE A 119 3.87 8.26 -12.12
N LYS A 120 3.70 7.39 -13.12
CA LYS A 120 4.17 7.65 -14.50
C LYS A 120 3.05 7.87 -15.51
N ILE A 121 1.93 7.18 -15.37
CA ILE A 121 0.84 7.21 -16.35
C ILE A 121 -0.23 8.24 -15.97
N ALA A 122 -0.66 8.26 -14.70
CA ALA A 122 -1.73 9.14 -14.24
C ALA A 122 -1.31 10.61 -14.22
N LYS A 123 -2.22 11.48 -14.66
CA LYS A 123 -2.11 12.93 -14.60
C LYS A 123 -2.55 13.43 -13.24
N LYS A 124 -2.18 14.67 -12.91
CA LYS A 124 -2.46 15.28 -11.59
C LYS A 124 -3.95 15.42 -11.28
N GLU A 125 -4.77 15.63 -12.32
CA GLU A 125 -6.22 15.81 -12.21
C GLU A 125 -7.02 14.50 -12.26
N ASP A 126 -6.35 13.38 -12.55
CA ASP A 126 -7.00 12.06 -12.52
C ASP A 126 -7.30 11.67 -11.06
N TYR A 127 -8.31 10.82 -10.87
CA TYR A 127 -8.65 10.30 -9.55
C TYR A 127 -8.06 8.91 -9.33
N TRP A 128 -7.50 8.72 -8.14
CA TRP A 128 -6.92 7.48 -7.64
C TRP A 128 -7.83 6.86 -6.60
N PHE A 129 -7.95 5.54 -6.65
CA PHE A 129 -8.79 4.72 -5.77
C PHE A 129 -8.00 3.50 -5.27
N HIS A 130 -8.28 3.10 -4.04
CA HIS A 130 -7.74 1.88 -3.43
C HIS A 130 -8.63 1.39 -2.28
N ALA A 131 -8.71 0.07 -2.11
CA ALA A 131 -9.42 -0.51 -0.98
C ALA A 131 -8.74 -0.13 0.35
N LYS A 132 -9.49 0.40 1.30
CA LYS A 132 -8.94 0.94 2.53
C LYS A 132 -8.43 -0.17 3.45
N ASP A 133 -7.25 0.06 4.05
CA ASP A 133 -6.61 -0.82 5.05
C ASP A 133 -6.44 -2.29 4.62
N MET A 134 -6.40 -2.57 3.32
CA MET A 134 -6.23 -3.94 2.83
C MET A 134 -5.45 -4.00 1.51
N PRO A 135 -4.83 -5.15 1.19
CA PRO A 135 -4.19 -5.36 -0.09
C PRO A 135 -5.15 -5.19 -1.27
N GLY A 136 -4.70 -4.48 -2.30
CA GLY A 136 -5.47 -4.26 -3.51
C GLY A 136 -4.70 -3.55 -4.61
N SER A 137 -5.36 -3.43 -5.75
CA SER A 137 -4.86 -2.72 -6.91
C SER A 137 -5.04 -1.21 -6.76
N HIS A 138 -4.09 -0.44 -7.29
CA HIS A 138 -4.35 0.98 -7.55
C HIS A 138 -5.24 1.09 -8.78
N VAL A 139 -6.28 1.90 -8.66
CA VAL A 139 -7.21 2.18 -9.77
C VAL A 139 -7.18 3.67 -10.07
N ILE A 140 -7.08 4.02 -11.36
CA ILE A 140 -7.10 5.39 -11.84
C ILE A 140 -8.26 5.55 -12.81
N ILE A 141 -9.13 6.54 -12.59
CA ILE A 141 -10.05 7.02 -13.63
C ILE A 141 -9.48 8.30 -14.25
N ARG A 142 -9.35 8.30 -15.58
CA ARG A 142 -8.84 9.45 -16.34
C ARG A 142 -9.93 10.46 -16.58
N THR A 143 -9.74 11.67 -16.09
CA THR A 143 -10.71 12.77 -16.26
C THR A 143 -10.56 13.45 -17.61
N ASN A 144 -9.35 13.45 -18.20
CA ASN A 144 -9.03 14.15 -19.45
C ASN A 144 -9.37 15.66 -19.47
N GLY A 145 -9.63 16.26 -18.31
CA GLY A 145 -10.03 17.66 -18.16
C GLY A 145 -11.53 17.87 -17.93
N ASP A 146 -12.33 16.81 -18.03
CA ASP A 146 -13.76 16.82 -17.75
C ASP A 146 -14.04 16.56 -16.25
N GLU A 147 -15.19 17.01 -15.77
CA GLU A 147 -15.68 16.66 -14.44
C GLU A 147 -16.37 15.29 -14.49
N LEU A 148 -16.08 14.45 -13.51
CA LEU A 148 -16.72 13.14 -13.38
C LEU A 148 -18.08 13.29 -12.71
N GLU A 149 -19.04 12.47 -13.13
CA GLU A 149 -20.32 12.33 -12.44
C GLU A 149 -20.22 11.35 -11.26
N ASP A 150 -21.13 11.48 -10.28
CA ASP A 150 -21.15 10.65 -9.06
C ASP A 150 -21.11 9.14 -9.37
N ASP A 151 -21.82 8.70 -10.42
CA ASP A 151 -21.86 7.30 -10.84
C ASP A 151 -20.47 6.78 -11.27
N GLU A 152 -19.63 7.61 -11.87
CA GLU A 152 -18.30 7.22 -12.34
C GLU A 152 -17.31 7.02 -11.19
N TYR A 153 -17.45 7.81 -10.12
CA TYR A 153 -16.71 7.59 -8.88
C TYR A 153 -17.09 6.24 -8.27
N VAL A 154 -18.38 5.91 -8.26
CA VAL A 154 -18.88 4.63 -7.74
C VAL A 154 -18.37 3.47 -8.61
N GLU A 155 -18.41 3.59 -9.93
CA GLU A 155 -17.89 2.58 -10.86
C GLU A 155 -16.40 2.31 -10.64
N ALA A 156 -15.57 3.36 -10.55
CA ALA A 156 -14.15 3.21 -10.27
C ALA A 156 -13.88 2.60 -8.89
N ALA A 157 -14.67 2.97 -7.89
CA ALA A 157 -14.57 2.38 -6.55
C ALA A 157 -14.96 0.89 -6.53
N LYS A 158 -16.01 0.49 -7.28
CA LYS A 158 -16.39 -0.93 -7.44
C LYS A 158 -15.26 -1.74 -8.07
N VAL A 159 -14.57 -1.19 -9.07
CA VAL A 159 -13.39 -1.81 -9.68
C VAL A 159 -12.28 -1.96 -8.62
N ALA A 160 -11.98 -0.93 -7.84
CA ALA A 160 -10.98 -1.02 -6.77
C ALA A 160 -11.34 -2.08 -5.71
N ALA A 161 -12.62 -2.16 -5.32
CA ALA A 161 -13.12 -3.17 -4.39
C ALA A 161 -13.01 -4.59 -4.96
N PHE A 162 -13.35 -4.78 -6.23
CA PHE A 162 -13.24 -6.07 -6.92
C PHE A 162 -11.79 -6.53 -7.06
N TYR A 163 -10.86 -5.61 -7.31
CA TYR A 163 -9.42 -5.87 -7.36
C TYR A 163 -8.74 -5.68 -6.00
N SER A 164 -9.41 -6.09 -4.91
CA SER A 164 -8.82 -6.13 -3.58
C SER A 164 -9.04 -7.48 -2.89
N LYS A 165 -8.37 -7.68 -1.76
CA LYS A 165 -8.65 -8.80 -0.84
C LYS A 165 -10.12 -8.82 -0.38
N GLY A 166 -10.81 -7.68 -0.44
CA GLY A 166 -12.22 -7.52 -0.12
C GLY A 166 -13.21 -8.03 -1.18
N LYS A 167 -12.76 -8.56 -2.33
CA LYS A 167 -13.61 -8.98 -3.47
C LYS A 167 -14.83 -9.84 -3.12
N ASN A 168 -14.72 -10.73 -2.13
CA ASN A 168 -15.82 -11.64 -1.73
C ASN A 168 -16.60 -11.13 -0.51
N SER A 169 -16.37 -9.88 -0.08
CA SER A 169 -17.10 -9.23 1.01
C SER A 169 -18.41 -8.64 0.48
N GLY A 170 -19.39 -8.43 1.35
CA GLY A 170 -20.63 -7.75 0.94
C GLY A 170 -20.36 -6.30 0.52
N PHE A 171 -19.61 -5.57 1.34
CA PHE A 171 -19.22 -4.18 1.09
C PHE A 171 -17.75 -3.96 1.44
N VAL A 172 -17.08 -3.10 0.69
CA VAL A 172 -15.69 -2.70 0.87
C VAL A 172 -15.62 -1.18 0.96
N GLU A 173 -14.88 -0.65 1.93
CA GLU A 173 -14.59 0.77 2.01
C GLU A 173 -13.42 1.09 1.07
N VAL A 174 -13.62 2.06 0.19
CA VAL A 174 -12.65 2.46 -0.83
C VAL A 174 -12.30 3.93 -0.64
N ASP A 175 -11.01 4.19 -0.49
CA ASP A 175 -10.47 5.54 -0.44
C ASP A 175 -10.22 6.05 -1.85
N TYR A 176 -10.56 7.32 -2.07
CA TYR A 176 -10.29 7.99 -3.32
C TYR A 176 -9.90 9.45 -3.15
N THR A 177 -9.05 9.92 -4.04
CA THR A 177 -8.55 11.29 -4.06
C THR A 177 -7.97 11.63 -5.43
N LYS A 178 -7.75 12.92 -5.72
CA LYS A 178 -6.92 13.31 -6.85
C LYS A 178 -5.53 12.70 -6.72
N LYS A 179 -4.97 12.23 -7.84
CA LYS A 179 -3.61 11.69 -7.92
C LYS A 179 -2.56 12.67 -7.38
N SER A 180 -2.78 13.98 -7.51
CA SER A 180 -1.90 15.02 -6.97
C SER A 180 -1.70 14.96 -5.44
N ASN A 181 -2.64 14.38 -4.70
CA ASN A 181 -2.55 14.19 -3.26
C ASN A 181 -1.78 12.91 -2.88
N VAL A 182 -1.59 11.99 -3.82
CA VAL A 182 -0.90 10.72 -3.60
C VAL A 182 0.60 10.90 -3.78
N LYS A 183 1.37 10.49 -2.77
CA LYS A 183 2.83 10.61 -2.76
C LYS A 183 3.48 9.25 -2.47
N LYS A 184 4.65 9.03 -3.07
CA LYS A 184 5.54 7.92 -2.73
C LYS A 184 6.67 8.44 -1.83
N PRO A 185 6.76 8.00 -0.56
CA PRO A 185 7.90 8.36 0.29
C PRO A 185 9.22 7.87 -0.29
N ALA A 186 10.30 8.62 -0.02
CA ALA A 186 11.62 8.24 -0.50
C ALA A 186 12.06 6.91 0.13
N GLY A 187 12.47 5.96 -0.71
CA GLY A 187 12.87 4.61 -0.26
C GLY A 187 11.71 3.69 0.12
N ALA A 188 10.45 4.10 -0.09
CA ALA A 188 9.31 3.22 0.10
C ALA A 188 9.28 2.11 -0.94
N LYS A 189 8.81 0.94 -0.51
CA LYS A 189 8.62 -0.23 -1.37
C LYS A 189 7.63 0.05 -2.50
N PRO A 190 7.70 -0.68 -3.63
CA PRO A 190 6.71 -0.59 -4.69
C PRO A 190 5.28 -0.76 -4.16
N GLY A 191 4.33 -0.04 -4.75
CA GLY A 191 2.91 -0.05 -4.35
C GLY A 191 2.61 0.78 -3.10
N PHE A 192 3.61 1.09 -2.26
CA PHE A 192 3.37 1.88 -1.06
C PHE A 192 3.17 3.36 -1.37
N VAL A 193 2.06 3.91 -0.88
CA VAL A 193 1.68 5.31 -1.07
C VAL A 193 1.16 5.92 0.23
N ILE A 194 1.28 7.24 0.31
CA ILE A 194 0.68 8.05 1.38
C ILE A 194 -0.21 9.13 0.78
N TYR A 195 -1.27 9.47 1.49
CA TYR A 195 -2.19 10.56 1.17
C TYR A 195 -2.77 11.10 2.48
N ASP A 196 -2.85 12.43 2.60
CA ASP A 196 -3.36 13.10 3.81
C ASP A 196 -4.81 13.55 3.66
N THR A 197 -5.27 13.74 2.41
CA THR A 197 -6.60 14.22 2.06
C THR A 197 -7.24 13.22 1.11
N ASN A 198 -8.29 12.55 1.57
CA ASN A 198 -9.09 11.63 0.77
C ASN A 198 -10.57 11.69 1.17
N TYR A 199 -11.39 11.11 0.32
CA TYR A 199 -12.75 10.71 0.63
C TYR A 199 -12.79 9.19 0.71
N SER A 200 -13.83 8.65 1.35
CA SER A 200 -14.06 7.21 1.45
C SER A 200 -15.50 6.93 1.06
N MET A 201 -15.74 5.83 0.36
CA MET A 201 -17.08 5.36 0.05
C MET A 201 -17.20 3.86 0.27
N LEU A 202 -18.41 3.41 0.63
CA LEU A 202 -18.72 2.00 0.81
C LEU A 202 -19.39 1.46 -0.45
N VAL A 203 -18.80 0.45 -1.07
CA VAL A 203 -19.27 -0.12 -2.35
C VAL A 203 -19.30 -1.64 -2.33
N GLU A 204 -20.20 -2.23 -3.11
CA GLU A 204 -20.20 -3.67 -3.37
C GLU A 204 -19.15 -3.99 -4.46
N PRO A 205 -18.33 -5.04 -4.31
CA PRO A 205 -17.29 -5.41 -5.27
C PRO A 205 -17.87 -6.09 -6.53
N ASP A 206 -18.77 -5.40 -7.24
CA ASP A 206 -19.42 -5.90 -8.45
C ASP A 206 -19.11 -5.02 -9.67
N ILE A 207 -18.46 -5.63 -10.67
CA ILE A 207 -18.09 -4.99 -11.94
C ILE A 207 -18.94 -5.49 -13.12
N SER A 208 -19.99 -6.27 -12.88
CA SER A 208 -20.80 -6.91 -13.95
C SER A 208 -21.45 -5.90 -14.91
N ALA A 209 -21.70 -4.68 -14.43
CA ALA A 209 -22.27 -3.59 -15.22
C ALA A 209 -21.23 -2.70 -15.93
N ILE A 210 -19.93 -2.94 -15.71
CA ILE A 210 -18.84 -2.09 -16.21
C ILE A 210 -18.16 -2.79 -17.39
N ASN A 211 -18.08 -2.10 -18.53
CA ASN A 211 -17.54 -2.70 -19.75
C ASN A 211 -16.01 -2.75 -19.71
N LEU A 212 -15.47 -3.96 -19.88
CA LEU A 212 -14.04 -4.15 -20.12
C LEU A 212 -13.69 -3.60 -21.51
N LYS A 213 -12.64 -2.79 -21.60
CA LYS A 213 -12.11 -2.29 -22.85
C LYS A 213 -11.29 -3.41 -23.51
N GLN A 214 -11.85 -4.00 -24.57
CA GLN A 214 -11.15 -4.98 -25.42
C GLN A 214 -10.00 -4.34 -26.21
#